data_AF-G3GSX4-F1
#
_entry.id   AF-G3GSX4-F1
#
_cell.length_a   1.000
_cell.length_b   1.000
_cell.length_c   1.000
_cell.angle_alpha   90.00
_cell.angle_beta   90.00
_cell.angle_gamma   90.00
#
_symmetry.space_group_name_H-M   'P 1'
#
loop_
_entity.id
_entity.type
_entity.pdbx_description
1 polymer ?
#
loop_
_entity_poly.entity_id
_entity_poly.type
_entity_poly.pdbx_seq_one_letter_code
_entity_poly.pdbx_strand_id
1 'polypeptide(L)'
;MGQKLSGSLKSVEVREPSLRPAKRELRGSEPGRPARLDQLLDMPAAGLAVQLRHAWNPEDRSLNVFVKDDDRLTFHRHPVAQSTDGIRGKVGHARGLHAWQIHWPARQRGTHAVVGSWGCNLGRSRLYHDGKNRPGVAYPAFLGPDEAFALPDSLLVVLDMDEGTLSFIVDGQYLGVAFRGLKGKKLYPVVSAVWGHCEVTMRYINGLDRKFADLDGKGC
;
A
#
# COMPACT_ATOMS: atom_id res chain seq x y z
N MET A 1 35.70 43.44 -15.23
CA MET A 1 34.29 43.58 -15.64
C MET A 1 33.65 42.18 -15.55
N GLY A 2 33.17 41.80 -14.37
CA GLY A 2 32.68 40.44 -14.09
C GLY A 2 31.17 40.41 -14.03
N GLN A 3 30.53 39.63 -14.91
CA GLN A 3 29.09 39.39 -14.88
C GLN A 3 28.76 38.32 -13.84
N LYS A 4 27.87 38.64 -12.89
CA LYS A 4 27.22 37.67 -12.01
C LYS A 4 26.01 37.07 -12.73
N LEU A 5 25.99 35.76 -12.94
CA LEU A 5 24.79 35.03 -13.33
C LEU A 5 24.05 34.58 -12.05
N SER A 6 23.05 35.36 -11.66
CA SER A 6 22.08 35.02 -10.61
C SER A 6 20.94 34.22 -11.22
N GLY A 7 21.09 32.90 -11.33
CA GLY A 7 19.99 31.99 -11.66
C GLY A 7 19.21 31.59 -10.40
N SER A 8 18.17 32.35 -10.06
CA SER A 8 17.23 31.97 -9.00
C SER A 8 16.31 30.87 -9.51
N LEU A 9 16.52 29.62 -9.07
CA LEU A 9 15.59 28.51 -9.29
C LEU A 9 14.32 28.79 -8.47
N LYS A 10 13.30 29.35 -9.12
CA LYS A 10 11.96 29.46 -8.53
C LYS A 10 11.39 28.05 -8.39
N SER A 11 11.27 27.58 -7.15
CA SER A 11 10.42 26.45 -6.79
C SER A 11 8.99 26.77 -7.23
N VAL A 12 8.48 26.01 -8.21
CA VAL A 12 7.07 26.06 -8.56
C VAL A 12 6.29 25.39 -7.43
N GLU A 13 5.81 26.19 -6.49
CA GLU A 13 4.87 25.74 -5.47
C GLU A 13 3.50 25.57 -6.16
N VAL A 14 3.24 24.34 -6.61
CA VAL A 14 1.91 23.96 -7.13
C VAL A 14 0.94 24.08 -5.96
N ARG A 15 0.14 25.15 -5.96
CA ARG A 15 -0.91 25.37 -4.95
C ARG A 15 -1.97 24.27 -5.13
N GLU A 16 -1.92 23.26 -4.27
CA GLU A 16 -2.74 22.06 -4.41
C GLU A 16 -4.22 22.38 -4.10
N PRO A 17 -5.17 21.92 -4.91
CA PRO A 17 -6.59 22.14 -4.65
C PRO A 17 -7.01 21.42 -3.36
N SER A 18 -7.79 22.11 -2.53
CA SER A 18 -8.42 21.54 -1.35
C SER A 18 -9.44 20.46 -1.75
N LEU A 19 -9.13 19.19 -1.48
CA LEU A 19 -10.06 18.07 -1.72
C LEU A 19 -11.20 18.09 -0.70
N ARG A 20 -12.42 17.77 -1.15
CA ARG A 20 -13.59 17.66 -0.29
C ARG A 20 -13.64 16.26 0.34
N PRO A 21 -13.93 16.13 1.65
CA PRO A 21 -14.10 14.82 2.26
C PRO A 21 -15.33 14.12 1.65
N ALA A 22 -15.16 12.90 1.18
CA ALA A 22 -16.27 12.07 0.71
C ALA A 22 -17.23 11.78 1.87
N LYS A 23 -18.55 11.95 1.65
CA LYS A 23 -19.54 11.47 2.61
C LYS A 23 -19.50 9.95 2.64
N ARG A 24 -19.27 9.38 3.83
CA ARG A 24 -19.16 7.92 4.09
C ARG A 24 -20.42 7.12 3.73
N GLU A 25 -21.53 7.79 3.42
CA GLU A 25 -22.78 7.17 2.99
C GLU A 25 -22.68 6.69 1.53
N LEU A 26 -22.27 5.44 1.41
CA LEU A 26 -22.19 4.58 0.23
C LEU A 26 -23.39 4.74 -0.71
N ARG A 27 -23.22 5.47 -1.81
CA ARG A 27 -24.07 5.37 -3.01
C ARG A 27 -23.27 4.75 -4.14
N GLY A 28 -23.17 3.43 -4.09
CA GLY A 28 -22.60 2.60 -5.15
C GLY A 28 -22.81 1.13 -4.78
N SER A 29 -23.04 0.26 -5.77
CA SER A 29 -22.99 -1.18 -5.54
C SER A 29 -21.60 -1.52 -4.98
N GLU A 30 -21.55 -2.03 -3.74
CA GLU A 30 -20.32 -2.54 -3.13
C GLU A 30 -19.60 -3.44 -4.14
N PRO A 31 -18.30 -3.23 -4.42
CA PRO A 31 -17.55 -4.12 -5.28
C PRO A 31 -17.66 -5.54 -4.72
N GLY A 32 -18.10 -6.51 -5.52
CA GLY A 32 -18.21 -7.90 -5.09
C GLY A 32 -16.87 -8.40 -4.54
N ARG A 33 -16.83 -8.69 -3.24
CA ARG A 33 -15.63 -9.23 -2.59
C ARG A 33 -15.37 -10.66 -3.09
N PRO A 34 -14.14 -11.00 -3.50
CA PRO A 34 -13.85 -12.36 -3.95
C PRO A 34 -13.99 -13.39 -2.82
N ALA A 35 -14.63 -14.54 -3.09
CA ALA A 35 -14.83 -15.60 -2.08
C ALA A 35 -13.51 -16.14 -1.47
N ARG A 36 -12.42 -16.17 -2.25
CA ARG A 36 -11.08 -16.54 -1.73
C ARG A 36 -10.58 -15.58 -0.65
N LEU A 37 -10.96 -14.30 -0.74
CA LEU A 37 -10.60 -13.30 0.25
C LEU A 37 -11.37 -13.53 1.55
N ASP A 38 -12.67 -13.82 1.49
CA ASP A 38 -13.44 -14.18 2.68
C ASP A 38 -12.84 -15.44 3.35
N GLN A 39 -12.56 -16.49 2.57
CA GLN A 39 -11.90 -17.69 3.08
C GLN A 39 -10.57 -17.37 3.78
N LEU A 40 -9.73 -16.49 3.22
CA LEU A 40 -8.45 -16.11 3.82
C LEU A 40 -8.65 -15.36 5.14
N LEU A 41 -9.66 -14.49 5.22
CA LEU A 41 -9.95 -13.66 6.39
C LEU A 41 -10.66 -14.42 7.52
N ASP A 42 -11.41 -15.47 7.18
CA ASP A 42 -12.05 -16.36 8.16
C ASP A 42 -11.06 -17.32 8.85
N MET A 43 -9.86 -17.49 8.27
CA MET A 43 -8.79 -18.26 8.90
C MET A 43 -8.22 -17.53 10.13
N PRO A 44 -7.83 -18.26 11.20
CA PRO A 44 -7.06 -17.67 12.29
C PRO A 44 -5.83 -16.93 11.76
N ALA A 45 -5.61 -15.70 12.23
CA ALA A 45 -4.48 -14.90 11.78
C ALA A 45 -3.15 -15.61 12.07
N ALA A 46 -2.19 -15.45 11.17
CA ALA A 46 -0.89 -16.07 11.28
C ALA A 46 -0.18 -15.65 12.57
N GLY A 47 0.44 -16.60 13.26
CA GLY A 47 1.15 -16.36 14.51
C GLY A 47 2.40 -15.47 14.35
N LEU A 48 2.92 -14.96 15.47
CA LEU A 48 4.02 -13.99 15.49
C LEU A 48 5.26 -14.44 14.70
N ALA A 49 5.63 -15.73 14.77
CA ALA A 49 6.75 -16.27 14.00
C ALA A 49 6.57 -16.07 12.48
N VAL A 50 5.35 -16.26 11.97
CA VAL A 50 5.03 -16.01 10.56
C VAL A 50 5.07 -14.52 10.26
N GLN A 51 4.48 -13.69 11.13
CA GLN A 51 4.51 -12.23 10.97
C GLN A 51 5.95 -11.71 10.85
N LEU A 52 6.87 -12.18 11.71
CA LEU A 52 8.28 -11.79 11.71
C LEU A 52 9.05 -12.24 10.46
N ARG A 53 8.66 -13.38 9.85
CA ARG A 53 9.21 -13.82 8.56
C ARG A 53 8.78 -12.90 7.42
N HIS A 54 7.58 -12.35 7.48
CA HIS A 54 7.02 -11.45 6.46
C HIS A 54 7.22 -9.96 6.77
N ALA A 55 7.79 -9.62 7.93
CA ALA A 55 8.00 -8.25 8.40
C ALA A 55 8.93 -7.43 7.49
N TRP A 56 9.13 -6.17 7.86
CA TRP A 56 10.10 -5.27 7.21
C TRP A 56 11.51 -5.85 7.19
N ASN A 57 12.22 -5.64 6.10
CA ASN A 57 13.58 -6.14 5.92
C ASN A 57 14.60 -5.06 6.34
N PRO A 58 15.36 -5.26 7.44
CA PRO A 58 16.36 -4.29 7.87
C PRO A 58 17.53 -4.15 6.88
N GLU A 59 17.71 -5.11 5.97
CA GLU A 59 18.76 -5.10 4.94
C GLU A 59 18.28 -4.52 3.60
N ASP A 60 16.99 -4.19 3.47
CA ASP A 60 16.40 -3.70 2.22
C ASP A 60 15.51 -2.47 2.44
N ARG A 61 16.19 -1.37 2.74
CA ARG A 61 15.60 -0.10 3.20
C ARG A 61 16.47 1.10 2.83
N SER A 62 15.87 2.29 2.88
CA SER A 62 16.62 3.54 2.97
C SER A 62 17.45 3.59 4.26
N LEU A 63 18.61 4.25 4.21
CA LEU A 63 19.47 4.49 5.38
C LEU A 63 18.77 5.35 6.45
N ASN A 64 17.77 6.16 6.07
CA ASN A 64 17.04 7.03 7.00
C ASN A 64 15.87 6.33 7.72
N VAL A 65 15.69 5.03 7.51
CA VAL A 65 14.66 4.22 8.17
C VAL A 65 15.36 3.10 8.92
N PHE A 66 14.88 2.70 10.09
CA PHE A 66 15.36 1.49 10.77
C PHE A 66 14.20 0.68 11.33
N VAL A 67 14.34 -0.64 11.39
CA VAL A 67 13.38 -1.53 12.05
C VAL A 67 13.63 -1.47 13.55
N LYS A 68 12.59 -1.31 14.37
CA LYS A 68 12.73 -1.19 15.82
C LYS A 68 13.12 -2.53 16.44
N ASP A 69 14.00 -2.50 17.45
CA ASP A 69 14.46 -3.71 18.13
C ASP A 69 13.39 -4.30 19.07
N ASP A 70 12.62 -3.42 19.73
CA ASP A 70 11.52 -3.76 20.63
C ASP A 70 10.25 -4.21 19.89
N ASP A 71 10.04 -3.71 18.67
CA ASP A 71 8.97 -4.15 17.76
C ASP A 71 9.46 -4.33 16.32
N ARG A 72 9.90 -5.54 16.01
CA ARG A 72 10.43 -5.91 14.69
C ARG A 72 9.39 -5.92 13.55
N LEU A 73 8.12 -5.64 13.85
CA LEU A 73 7.07 -5.45 12.83
C LEU A 73 6.94 -3.98 12.41
N THR A 74 7.63 -3.08 13.09
CA THR A 74 7.54 -1.63 12.92
C THR A 74 8.89 -1.06 12.52
N PHE A 75 8.88 -0.15 11.54
CA PHE A 75 10.04 0.70 11.29
C PHE A 75 9.78 2.12 11.79
N HIS A 76 10.87 2.83 12.08
CA HIS A 76 10.90 4.24 12.42
C HIS A 76 11.70 5.00 11.35
N ARG A 77 11.23 6.18 10.95
CA ARG A 77 11.93 7.08 10.02
C ARG A 77 12.60 8.24 10.74
N HIS A 78 13.90 8.46 10.52
CA HIS A 78 14.61 9.63 11.01
C HIS A 78 14.03 10.95 10.44
N PRO A 79 14.10 12.07 11.18
CA PRO A 79 13.53 13.35 10.77
C PRO A 79 14.40 14.08 9.73
N VAL A 80 14.58 13.46 8.56
CA VAL A 80 15.38 14.00 7.46
C VAL A 80 14.48 14.83 6.53
N ALA A 81 14.80 16.11 6.38
CA ALA A 81 14.09 17.03 5.51
C ALA A 81 14.36 16.72 4.02
N GLN A 82 13.38 17.03 3.14
CA GLN A 82 13.50 16.86 1.68
C GLN A 82 13.91 15.45 1.25
N SER A 83 13.50 14.43 2.00
CA SER A 83 13.78 13.02 1.71
C SER A 83 12.49 12.20 1.66
N THR A 84 12.46 11.24 0.74
CA THR A 84 11.43 10.20 0.65
C THR A 84 12.10 8.85 0.82
N ASP A 85 11.68 8.11 1.83
CA ASP A 85 12.41 6.93 2.30
C ASP A 85 11.51 5.71 2.24
N GLY A 86 12.02 4.62 1.65
CA GLY A 86 11.26 3.39 1.50
C GLY A 86 11.90 2.19 2.19
N ILE A 87 11.09 1.17 2.44
CA ILE A 87 11.50 -0.13 3.01
C ILE A 87 10.63 -1.24 2.45
N ARG A 88 11.26 -2.37 2.08
CA ARG A 88 10.55 -3.57 1.61
C ARG A 88 10.35 -4.58 2.74
N GLY A 89 9.32 -5.41 2.62
CA GLY A 89 9.15 -6.62 3.40
C GLY A 89 10.18 -7.68 3.01
N LYS A 90 10.41 -8.66 3.88
CA LYS A 90 11.39 -9.73 3.64
C LYS A 90 10.97 -10.72 2.53
N VAL A 91 9.67 -10.96 2.38
CA VAL A 91 9.14 -11.98 1.46
C VAL A 91 8.57 -11.32 0.21
N GLY A 92 9.02 -11.80 -0.94
CA GLY A 92 8.44 -11.47 -2.24
C GLY A 92 7.49 -12.57 -2.70
N HIS A 93 6.26 -12.19 -3.02
CA HIS A 93 5.17 -13.07 -3.41
C HIS A 93 5.11 -13.20 -4.94
N ALA A 94 5.05 -14.44 -5.44
CA ALA A 94 4.99 -14.73 -6.88
C ALA A 94 3.75 -15.53 -7.30
N ARG A 95 2.99 -16.06 -6.33
CA ARG A 95 1.77 -16.85 -6.49
C ARG A 95 0.91 -16.71 -5.23
N GLY A 96 -0.34 -17.18 -5.28
CA GLY A 96 -1.23 -17.21 -4.13
C GLY A 96 -1.87 -15.85 -3.81
N LEU A 97 -2.86 -15.90 -2.92
CA LEU A 97 -3.49 -14.73 -2.33
C LEU A 97 -2.84 -14.43 -0.98
N HIS A 98 -2.47 -13.18 -0.74
CA HIS A 98 -1.82 -12.75 0.49
C HIS A 98 -2.50 -11.50 1.04
N ALA A 99 -2.64 -11.43 2.36
CA ALA A 99 -3.12 -10.22 3.02
C ALA A 99 -2.22 -9.83 4.20
N TRP A 100 -1.97 -8.53 4.34
CA TRP A 100 -1.28 -7.95 5.48
C TRP A 100 -1.89 -6.62 5.85
N GLN A 101 -1.90 -6.33 7.15
CA GLN A 101 -2.33 -5.04 7.68
C GLN A 101 -1.14 -4.08 7.69
N ILE A 102 -1.39 -2.84 7.28
CA ILE A 102 -0.52 -1.70 7.52
C ILE A 102 -1.20 -0.83 8.57
N HIS A 103 -0.53 -0.63 9.70
CA HIS A 103 -0.90 0.38 10.67
C HIS A 103 0.07 1.57 10.51
N TRP A 104 -0.50 2.71 10.15
CA TRP A 104 0.22 3.95 9.93
C TRP A 104 -0.63 5.10 10.47
N PRO A 105 -0.29 5.69 11.62
CA PRO A 105 -1.05 6.79 12.20
C PRO A 105 -1.28 7.92 11.20
N ALA A 106 -2.53 8.34 11.00
CA ALA A 106 -2.92 9.32 9.98
C ALA A 106 -2.15 10.65 10.12
N ARG A 107 -1.86 11.04 11.37
CA ARG A 107 -1.08 12.24 11.71
C ARG A 107 0.40 12.16 11.29
N GLN A 108 0.89 10.98 10.89
CA GLN A 108 2.29 10.73 10.54
C GLN A 108 2.49 10.31 9.07
N ARG A 109 1.50 10.51 8.18
CA ARG A 109 1.59 10.07 6.76
C ARG A 109 2.26 11.09 5.84
N GLY A 110 2.18 12.38 6.14
CA GLY A 110 2.59 13.43 5.22
C GLY A 110 1.81 13.40 3.89
N THR A 111 2.40 13.92 2.82
CA THR A 111 1.76 14.06 1.49
C THR A 111 1.93 12.83 0.57
N HIS A 112 2.84 11.91 0.90
CA HIS A 112 3.23 10.78 0.04
C HIS A 112 3.47 9.51 0.87
N ALA A 113 2.39 8.77 1.15
CA ALA A 113 2.47 7.41 1.68
C ALA A 113 2.11 6.45 0.54
N VAL A 114 3.05 5.61 0.07
CA VAL A 114 2.89 4.80 -1.15
C VAL A 114 3.26 3.35 -0.89
N VAL A 115 2.46 2.39 -1.36
CA VAL A 115 2.80 0.95 -1.33
C VAL A 115 3.21 0.45 -2.72
N GLY A 116 4.50 0.21 -3.01
CA GLY A 116 4.94 -0.40 -4.29
C GLY A 116 5.32 0.55 -5.42
N SER A 117 5.75 -0.01 -6.55
CA SER A 117 5.72 0.66 -7.88
C SER A 117 4.29 0.76 -8.45
N TRP A 118 3.32 0.14 -7.76
CA TRP A 118 1.88 0.28 -7.94
C TRP A 118 1.33 0.93 -6.68
N GLY A 119 1.60 2.22 -6.57
CA GLY A 119 1.44 2.99 -5.36
C GLY A 119 0.04 3.50 -5.13
N CYS A 120 -0.53 3.34 -3.94
CA CYS A 120 -1.69 4.13 -3.50
C CYS A 120 -1.20 5.27 -2.61
N ASN A 121 -1.40 6.53 -3.02
CA ASN A 121 -1.20 7.70 -2.15
C ASN A 121 -2.36 7.81 -1.17
N LEU A 122 -2.11 7.43 0.08
CA LEU A 122 -3.13 7.40 1.12
C LEU A 122 -3.71 8.80 1.45
N GLY A 123 -2.92 9.86 1.31
CA GLY A 123 -3.38 11.23 1.59
C GLY A 123 -4.25 11.82 0.47
N ARG A 124 -4.12 11.30 -0.76
CA ARG A 124 -4.81 11.83 -1.95
C ARG A 124 -5.90 10.91 -2.49
N SER A 125 -6.04 9.70 -1.92
CA SER A 125 -6.98 8.69 -2.43
C SER A 125 -6.75 8.43 -3.94
N ARG A 126 -5.48 8.30 -4.33
CA ARG A 126 -5.08 8.12 -5.73
C ARG A 126 -4.08 7.00 -5.93
N LEU A 127 -4.27 6.25 -7.00
CA LEU A 127 -3.41 5.18 -7.46
C LEU A 127 -2.43 5.71 -8.50
N TYR A 128 -1.17 5.38 -8.34
CA TYR A 128 -0.06 5.76 -9.20
C TYR A 128 0.67 4.51 -9.66
N HIS A 129 0.80 4.38 -10.98
CA HIS A 129 1.73 3.46 -11.60
C HIS A 129 2.37 4.20 -12.77
N ASP A 130 3.70 4.24 -12.80
CA ASP A 130 4.44 5.09 -13.74
C ASP A 130 4.00 6.58 -13.65
N GLY A 131 3.89 7.09 -12.42
CA GLY A 131 3.27 8.39 -12.12
C GLY A 131 3.94 9.62 -12.73
N LYS A 132 5.16 9.47 -13.28
CA LYS A 132 5.82 10.53 -14.07
C LYS A 132 5.19 10.69 -15.46
N ASN A 133 4.65 9.60 -16.00
CA ASN A 133 4.08 9.54 -17.36
C ASN A 133 2.56 9.38 -17.34
N ARG A 134 1.97 9.00 -16.21
CA ARG A 134 0.54 8.71 -16.08
C ARG A 134 -0.09 9.49 -14.92
N PRO A 135 -1.28 10.09 -15.12
CA PRO A 135 -2.00 10.73 -14.03
C PRO A 135 -2.46 9.70 -12.99
N GLY A 136 -2.59 10.13 -11.74
CA GLY A 136 -3.11 9.27 -10.68
C GLY A 136 -4.62 9.01 -10.87
N VAL A 137 -5.05 7.77 -10.66
CA VAL A 137 -6.46 7.36 -10.76
C VAL A 137 -7.13 7.47 -9.39
N ALA A 138 -8.32 8.07 -9.30
CA ALA A 138 -9.05 8.14 -8.03
C ALA A 138 -9.38 6.73 -7.50
N TYR A 139 -9.22 6.53 -6.20
CA TYR A 139 -9.52 5.28 -5.53
C TYR A 139 -9.94 5.52 -4.07
N PRO A 140 -11.06 4.96 -3.62
CA PRO A 140 -11.91 3.96 -4.30
C PRO A 140 -12.65 4.48 -5.53
N ALA A 141 -13.09 3.58 -6.41
CA ALA A 141 -13.70 3.94 -7.70
C ALA A 141 -15.01 4.73 -7.57
N PHE A 142 -15.62 4.76 -6.37
CA PHE A 142 -16.81 5.56 -6.09
C PHE A 142 -16.50 7.05 -5.82
N LEU A 143 -15.24 7.44 -5.65
CA LEU A 143 -14.87 8.83 -5.41
C LEU A 143 -15.04 9.68 -6.67
N GLY A 144 -15.66 10.84 -6.49
CA GLY A 144 -15.62 11.90 -7.50
C GLY A 144 -14.20 12.45 -7.72
N PRO A 145 -13.95 13.19 -8.82
CA PRO A 145 -12.63 13.72 -9.17
C PRO A 145 -11.95 14.59 -8.10
N ASP A 146 -12.77 15.28 -7.29
CA ASP A 146 -12.35 16.23 -6.24
C ASP A 146 -12.64 15.73 -4.82
N GLU A 147 -12.98 14.44 -4.68
CA GLU A 147 -13.27 13.82 -3.39
C GLU A 147 -12.04 13.07 -2.85
N ALA A 148 -11.86 13.15 -1.54
CA ALA A 148 -10.87 12.38 -0.81
C ALA A 148 -11.55 11.45 0.19
N PHE A 149 -11.08 10.21 0.25
CA PHE A 149 -11.45 9.25 1.27
C PHE A 149 -10.49 9.36 2.45
N ALA A 150 -11.02 9.73 3.63
CA ALA A 150 -10.22 9.80 4.85
C ALA A 150 -9.89 8.38 5.32
N LEU A 151 -8.66 7.94 5.07
CA LEU A 151 -8.21 6.63 5.50
C LEU A 151 -7.93 6.60 7.02
N PRO A 152 -8.49 5.63 7.77
CA PRO A 152 -8.17 5.41 9.18
C PRO A 152 -6.72 4.94 9.32
N ASP A 153 -6.21 4.85 10.55
CA ASP A 153 -4.82 4.49 10.85
C ASP A 153 -4.40 3.12 10.29
N SER A 154 -5.35 2.18 10.21
CA SER A 154 -5.09 0.83 9.71
C SER A 154 -5.82 0.55 8.40
N LEU A 155 -5.14 -0.11 7.47
CA LEU A 155 -5.76 -0.69 6.28
C LEU A 155 -5.23 -2.10 6.04
N LEU A 156 -6.02 -2.93 5.37
CA LEU A 156 -5.56 -4.21 4.87
C LEU A 156 -5.16 -4.07 3.39
N VAL A 157 -4.00 -4.61 3.07
CA VAL A 157 -3.52 -4.76 1.70
C VAL A 157 -3.75 -6.20 1.28
N VAL A 158 -4.33 -6.39 0.10
CA VAL A 158 -4.66 -7.71 -0.45
C VAL A 158 -3.98 -7.85 -1.81
N LEU A 159 -3.05 -8.80 -1.92
CA LEU A 159 -2.32 -9.11 -3.13
C LEU A 159 -2.69 -10.51 -3.61
N ASP A 160 -3.37 -10.60 -4.74
CA ASP A 160 -3.63 -11.87 -5.43
C ASP A 160 -2.66 -12.03 -6.60
N MET A 161 -1.64 -12.85 -6.44
CA MET A 161 -0.66 -13.11 -7.49
C MET A 161 -1.14 -14.13 -8.54
N ASP A 162 -2.20 -14.89 -8.24
CA ASP A 162 -2.79 -15.84 -9.19
C ASP A 162 -3.65 -15.10 -10.23
N GLU A 163 -4.46 -14.16 -9.76
CA GLU A 163 -5.26 -13.22 -10.56
C GLU A 163 -4.45 -11.99 -11.02
N GLY A 164 -3.31 -11.73 -10.37
CA GLY A 164 -2.46 -10.58 -10.66
C GLY A 164 -3.11 -9.25 -10.30
N THR A 165 -3.74 -9.16 -9.12
CA THR A 165 -4.44 -7.97 -8.63
C THR A 165 -3.95 -7.49 -7.27
N LEU A 166 -4.06 -6.18 -7.03
CA LEU A 166 -3.83 -5.53 -5.74
C LEU A 166 -5.08 -4.75 -5.36
N SER A 167 -5.53 -4.91 -4.12
CA SER A 167 -6.75 -4.30 -3.58
C SER A 167 -6.55 -3.89 -2.12
N PHE A 168 -7.50 -3.13 -1.57
CA PHE A 168 -7.48 -2.67 -0.19
C PHE A 168 -8.80 -2.93 0.53
N ILE A 169 -8.74 -3.18 1.85
CA ILE A 169 -9.90 -3.21 2.75
C ILE A 169 -9.68 -2.16 3.83
N VAL A 170 -10.70 -1.35 4.09
CA VAL A 170 -10.68 -0.29 5.10
C VAL A 170 -11.97 -0.35 5.90
N ASP A 171 -11.87 -0.33 7.23
CA ASP A 171 -13.02 -0.48 8.15
C ASP A 171 -13.91 -1.69 7.82
N GLY A 172 -13.29 -2.79 7.38
CA GLY A 172 -13.99 -4.01 6.97
C GLY A 172 -14.67 -3.93 5.61
N GLN A 173 -14.59 -2.80 4.89
CA GLN A 173 -15.16 -2.61 3.56
C GLN A 173 -14.13 -2.89 2.47
N TYR A 174 -14.50 -3.69 1.46
CA TYR A 174 -13.63 -3.99 0.32
C TYR A 174 -13.73 -2.88 -0.73
N LEU A 175 -12.61 -2.23 -1.04
CA LEU A 175 -12.60 -1.03 -1.87
C LEU A 175 -12.47 -1.33 -3.38
N GLY A 176 -12.51 -2.61 -3.76
CA GLY A 176 -12.33 -3.05 -5.15
C GLY A 176 -10.86 -3.15 -5.58
N VAL A 177 -10.65 -3.59 -6.81
CA VAL A 177 -9.31 -3.78 -7.38
C VAL A 177 -8.67 -2.44 -7.70
N ALA A 178 -7.52 -2.17 -7.09
CA ALA A 178 -6.72 -0.99 -7.37
C ALA A 178 -5.81 -1.18 -8.60
N PHE A 179 -5.14 -2.32 -8.71
CA PHE A 179 -4.23 -2.61 -9.82
C PHE A 179 -4.43 -4.01 -10.38
N ARG A 180 -4.14 -4.17 -11.66
CA ARG A 180 -4.15 -5.43 -12.41
C ARG A 180 -2.82 -5.61 -13.16
N GLY A 181 -2.59 -6.80 -13.72
CA GLY A 181 -1.41 -7.10 -14.53
C GLY A 181 -0.16 -7.45 -13.70
N LEU A 182 -0.36 -7.93 -12.47
CA LEU A 182 0.72 -8.28 -11.55
C LEU A 182 1.21 -9.74 -11.69
N LYS A 183 0.48 -10.57 -12.44
CA LYS A 183 0.77 -11.99 -12.62
C LYS A 183 2.15 -12.22 -13.25
N GLY A 184 2.83 -13.27 -12.81
CA GLY A 184 4.18 -13.63 -13.29
C GLY A 184 5.31 -12.74 -12.75
N LYS A 185 5.00 -11.79 -11.86
CA LYS A 185 5.99 -10.98 -11.16
C LYS A 185 6.30 -11.56 -9.80
N LYS A 186 7.35 -11.06 -9.14
CA LYS A 186 7.62 -11.26 -7.72
C LYS A 186 7.51 -9.92 -7.02
N LEU A 187 6.50 -9.75 -6.15
CA LEU A 187 6.18 -8.48 -5.52
C LEU A 187 6.39 -8.53 -4.01
N TYR A 188 7.03 -7.48 -3.49
CA TYR A 188 7.30 -7.32 -2.07
C TYR A 188 6.35 -6.26 -1.50
N PRO A 189 5.81 -6.44 -0.28
CA PRO A 189 5.26 -5.34 0.47
C PRO A 189 6.31 -4.23 0.58
N VAL A 190 5.90 -2.99 0.43
CA VAL A 190 6.83 -1.85 0.52
C VAL A 190 6.03 -0.62 0.86
N VAL A 191 6.64 0.31 1.60
CA VAL A 191 6.08 1.66 1.74
C VAL A 191 7.14 2.70 1.42
N SER A 192 6.72 3.91 1.04
CA SER A 192 7.55 5.13 1.05
C SER A 192 6.96 6.16 2.00
N ALA A 193 7.78 6.79 2.83
CA ALA A 193 7.38 7.78 3.82
C ALA A 193 8.24 9.06 3.74
N VAL A 194 7.63 10.19 4.10
CA VAL A 194 8.27 11.53 4.11
C VAL A 194 8.21 12.19 5.49
N TRP A 195 7.41 11.66 6.41
CA TRP A 195 7.19 12.26 7.72
C TRP A 195 8.32 11.91 8.69
N GLY A 196 8.87 12.89 9.40
CA GLY A 196 9.89 12.65 10.41
C GLY A 196 9.30 11.96 11.64
N HIS A 197 10.00 10.95 12.16
CA HIS A 197 9.54 10.13 13.30
C HIS A 197 8.27 9.33 13.04
N CYS A 198 7.89 9.10 11.78
CA CYS A 198 6.77 8.19 11.54
C CYS A 198 7.16 6.77 11.92
N GLU A 199 6.19 6.06 12.48
CA GLU A 199 6.28 4.63 12.74
C GLU A 199 5.19 3.91 11.95
N VAL A 200 5.60 2.86 11.23
CA VAL A 200 4.68 2.09 10.38
C VAL A 200 4.85 0.61 10.66
N THR A 201 3.78 -0.01 11.14
CA THR A 201 3.74 -1.43 11.46
C THR A 201 3.15 -2.22 10.30
N MET A 202 3.75 -3.36 9.97
CA MET A 202 3.18 -4.34 9.04
C MET A 202 2.93 -5.66 9.75
N ARG A 203 1.69 -6.14 9.72
CA ARG A 203 1.30 -7.44 10.29
C ARG A 203 0.75 -8.33 9.19
N TYR A 204 1.48 -9.38 8.85
CA TYR A 204 0.99 -10.38 7.92
C TYR A 204 -0.21 -11.12 8.50
N ILE A 205 -1.32 -11.18 7.76
CA ILE A 205 -2.55 -11.81 8.22
C ILE A 205 -2.56 -13.28 7.83
N ASN A 206 -2.57 -13.59 6.53
CA ASN A 206 -2.57 -14.96 6.03
C ASN A 206 -2.20 -15.01 4.55
N GLY A 207 -1.96 -16.23 4.06
CA GLY A 207 -1.84 -16.53 2.64
C GLY A 207 -2.65 -17.76 2.27
N LEU A 208 -3.15 -17.80 1.05
CA LEU A 208 -3.91 -18.90 0.49
C LEU A 208 -3.31 -19.27 -0.87
N ASP A 209 -2.70 -20.45 -0.94
CA ASP A 209 -2.24 -21.01 -2.22
C ASP A 209 -3.44 -21.32 -3.12
N ARG A 210 -3.18 -21.40 -4.43
CA ARG A 210 -4.18 -21.89 -5.38
C ARG A 210 -4.43 -23.36 -5.06
N LYS A 211 -5.66 -23.72 -4.67
CA LYS A 211 -6.09 -25.12 -4.72
C LYS A 211 -5.95 -25.54 -6.19
N PHE A 212 -5.08 -26.49 -6.49
CA PHE A 212 -5.21 -27.22 -7.74
C PHE A 212 -6.63 -27.81 -7.68
N ALA A 213 -7.49 -27.41 -8.62
CA ALA A 213 -8.72 -28.18 -8.79
C ALA A 213 -8.25 -29.58 -9.15
N ASP A 214 -8.64 -30.57 -8.33
CA ASP A 214 -8.38 -31.97 -8.60
C ASP A 214 -8.80 -32.25 -10.05
N LEU A 215 -7.83 -32.55 -10.90
CA LEU A 215 -8.05 -33.08 -12.25
C LEU A 215 -8.39 -34.57 -12.19
N ASP A 216 -8.81 -35.07 -11.03
CA ASP A 216 -9.25 -36.44 -10.83
C ASP A 216 -10.78 -36.46 -10.69
N GLY A 217 -11.44 -37.00 -11.72
CA GLY A 217 -12.82 -37.46 -11.60
C GLY A 217 -13.80 -36.88 -12.61
N LYS A 218 -13.48 -36.96 -13.90
CA LYS A 218 -14.45 -37.24 -14.98
C LYS A 218 -13.71 -37.53 -16.29
N GLY A 219 -13.21 -38.75 -16.40
CA GLY A 219 -12.86 -39.37 -17.68
C GLY A 219 -13.77 -40.58 -17.87
N CYS A 220 -14.61 -40.50 -18.90
CA CYS A 220 -15.48 -41.51 -19.55
C CYS A 220 -15.90 -42.76 -18.78
#